data_AF-A0A8G1Z1D0-F1
#
_entry.id   AF-A0A8G1Z1D0-F1
#
_cell.length_a   1.000
_cell.length_b   1.000
_cell.length_c   1.000
_cell.angle_alpha   90.00
_cell.angle_beta   90.00
_cell.angle_gamma   90.00
#
_symmetry.space_group_name_H-M   'P 1'
#
loop_
_entity.id
_entity.type
_entity.pdbx_description
1 polymer ?
#
loop_
_entity_poly.entity_id
_entity_poly.type
_entity_poly.pdbx_seq_one_letter_code
_entity_poly.pdbx_strand_id
1 'polypeptide(L)'
;MKPENFLFDAGTGRLAVADFGIASFTSQELLTLVETSPQQRLANFNYAAPEQRRRGAAVDGRADIYALGLMLNELFTGEVPHGTNYKLIGDASAEYAFMDPIVAKMTTQNPDSRPSSIAVVKDLIEQNRQLELSRQRLSEIANTVVYEGEVTDPLAHEPPKLVGATWDDGLLRLTLDRPVHQKWVSALQNMGNYSSVMGHGPHTFQFSGQMVTTSMPAHSVQHAVDHFKTWLPNTTKTLHYNLLAEAKRKASEERARLEQARQQEETRMKVNSAIRI
;
A
#
# COMPACT_ATOMS: atom_id res chain seq x y z
N MET A 1 -11.87 32.57 21.06
CA MET A 1 -11.16 32.65 19.76
C MET A 1 -12.15 32.66 18.58
N LYS A 2 -11.84 33.29 17.44
CA LYS A 2 -12.70 33.37 16.24
C LYS A 2 -11.88 33.59 14.95
N PRO A 3 -12.43 33.35 13.73
CA PRO A 3 -11.66 33.43 12.49
C PRO A 3 -11.03 34.80 12.22
N GLU A 4 -11.68 35.91 12.58
CA GLU A 4 -11.14 37.25 12.30
C GLU A 4 -9.86 37.55 13.10
N ASN A 5 -9.56 36.76 14.13
CA ASN A 5 -8.33 36.85 14.90
C ASN A 5 -7.15 36.12 14.25
N PHE A 6 -7.34 35.50 13.08
CA PHE A 6 -6.26 34.83 12.34
C PHE A 6 -5.89 35.66 11.11
N LEU A 7 -4.63 36.12 11.08
CA LEU A 7 -4.07 36.85 9.95
C LEU A 7 -3.25 35.89 9.10
N PHE A 8 -3.65 35.74 7.84
CA PHE A 8 -2.94 34.91 6.87
C PHE A 8 -2.23 35.79 5.84
N ASP A 9 -0.92 35.68 5.77
CA ASP A 9 -0.12 36.29 4.72
C ASP A 9 0.00 35.33 3.53
N ALA A 10 -0.74 35.61 2.46
CA ALA A 10 -0.73 34.79 1.25
C ALA A 10 0.62 34.80 0.50
N GLY A 11 1.45 35.83 0.68
CA GLY A 11 2.76 35.95 0.04
C GLY A 11 3.83 35.08 0.71
N THR A 12 3.72 34.88 2.04
CA THR A 12 4.69 34.06 2.81
C THR A 12 4.12 32.74 3.31
N GLY A 13 2.80 32.53 3.21
CA GLY A 13 2.09 31.38 3.76
C GLY A 13 2.03 31.36 5.30
N ARG A 14 2.34 32.47 5.96
CA ARG A 14 2.40 32.55 7.43
C ARG A 14 1.02 32.84 8.01
N LEU A 15 0.69 32.10 9.07
CA LEU A 15 -0.49 32.34 9.89
C LEU A 15 -0.05 32.97 11.22
N ALA A 16 -0.65 34.10 11.58
CA ALA A 16 -0.46 34.75 12.86
C ALA A 16 -1.79 34.87 13.60
N VAL A 17 -1.76 34.70 14.92
CA VAL A 17 -2.91 34.97 15.78
C VAL A 17 -2.81 36.41 16.26
N ALA A 18 -3.80 37.23 15.91
CA ALA A 18 -4.03 38.56 16.44
C ALA A 18 -4.98 38.49 17.63
N ASP A 19 -4.97 39.51 18.50
CA ASP A 19 -5.86 39.65 19.64
C ASP A 19 -5.94 38.40 20.55
N PHE A 20 -4.91 38.23 21.39
CA PHE A 20 -4.83 37.17 22.41
C PHE A 20 -5.91 37.25 23.51
N GLY A 21 -6.92 38.11 23.36
CA GLY A 21 -8.01 38.31 24.30
C GLY A 21 -7.52 38.90 25.61
N ILE A 22 -8.07 40.05 25.97
CA ILE A 22 -7.97 40.59 27.32
C ILE A 22 -8.66 39.55 28.23
N ALA A 23 -7.83 38.77 28.91
CA ALA A 23 -8.25 37.63 29.72
C ALA A 23 -9.17 38.08 30.85
N SER A 24 -10.26 37.35 31.04
CA SER A 24 -11.28 37.55 32.07
C SER A 24 -12.25 38.69 31.79
N PHE A 25 -13.36 38.36 31.11
CA PHE A 25 -14.57 39.16 31.22
C PHE A 25 -15.00 39.18 32.69
N THR A 26 -14.62 40.24 33.40
CA THR A 26 -15.30 40.58 34.65
C THR A 26 -16.75 40.90 34.30
N SER A 27 -17.67 40.56 35.21
CA SER A 27 -19.12 40.64 35.06
C SER A 27 -19.68 42.01 34.60
N GLN A 28 -18.84 43.04 34.44
CA GLN A 28 -19.17 44.39 34.00
C GLN A 28 -19.13 44.61 32.47
N GLU A 29 -18.43 43.79 31.67
CA GLU A 29 -18.37 43.99 30.20
C GLU A 29 -19.49 43.31 29.40
N LEU A 30 -20.32 42.47 30.05
CA LEU A 30 -21.58 42.03 29.44
C LEU A 30 -22.55 43.21 29.19
N LEU A 31 -22.35 44.35 29.86
CA LEU A 31 -23.11 45.58 29.64
C LEU A 31 -22.60 46.41 28.44
N THR A 32 -21.33 46.28 28.04
CA THR A 32 -20.78 47.00 26.87
C THR A 32 -21.04 46.27 25.54
N LEU A 33 -21.52 45.02 25.57
CA LEU A 33 -22.10 44.36 24.39
C LEU A 33 -23.29 45.14 23.79
N VAL A 34 -23.92 46.04 24.53
CA VAL A 34 -25.01 46.88 24.02
C VAL A 34 -24.51 47.91 22.98
N GLU A 35 -23.21 48.22 22.95
CA GLU A 35 -22.61 49.24 22.07
C GLU A 35 -22.00 48.70 20.77
N THR A 36 -22.01 47.38 20.55
CA THR A 36 -21.54 46.77 19.28
C THR A 36 -22.71 46.45 18.35
N SER A 37 -22.47 46.60 17.04
CA SER A 37 -23.49 46.36 16.00
C SER A 37 -24.13 44.97 16.17
N PRO A 38 -25.45 44.81 15.91
CA PRO A 38 -26.15 43.53 16.09
C PRO A 38 -25.47 42.35 15.37
N GLN A 39 -24.86 42.60 14.20
CA GLN A 39 -24.13 41.59 13.44
C GLN A 39 -22.84 41.13 14.13
N GLN A 40 -22.06 42.06 14.70
CA GLN A 40 -20.82 41.72 15.42
C GLN A 40 -21.08 40.97 16.73
N ARG A 41 -22.18 41.29 17.42
CA ARG A 41 -22.64 40.50 18.58
C ARG A 41 -22.94 39.06 18.20
N LEU A 42 -23.72 38.86 17.13
CA LEU A 42 -24.11 37.52 16.68
C LEU A 42 -22.89 36.69 16.26
N ALA A 43 -21.94 37.28 15.54
CA ALA A 43 -20.69 36.62 15.15
C ALA A 43 -19.83 36.19 16.37
N ASN A 44 -19.79 37.00 17.43
CA ASN A 44 -19.04 36.67 18.64
C ASN A 44 -19.63 35.47 19.41
N PHE A 45 -20.94 35.22 19.31
CA PHE A 45 -21.58 34.09 19.97
C PHE A 45 -21.35 32.76 19.24
N ASN A 46 -21.15 32.78 17.91
CA ASN A 46 -21.07 31.56 17.11
C ASN A 46 -19.93 30.63 17.54
N TYR A 47 -18.78 31.20 17.94
CA TYR A 47 -17.61 30.44 18.39
C TYR A 47 -17.46 30.36 19.92
N ALA A 48 -18.33 31.04 20.67
CA ALA A 48 -18.25 31.07 22.13
C ALA A 48 -18.61 29.71 22.73
N ALA A 49 -17.74 29.22 23.62
CA ALA A 49 -17.96 27.97 24.32
C ALA A 49 -19.19 28.05 25.27
N PRO A 50 -19.86 26.92 25.57
CA PRO A 50 -21.06 26.89 26.40
C PRO A 50 -20.88 27.56 27.77
N GLU A 51 -19.73 27.39 28.41
CA GLU A 51 -19.37 28.00 29.69
C GLU A 51 -19.22 29.52 29.60
N GLN A 52 -18.76 30.06 28.46
CA GLN A 52 -18.65 31.51 28.25
C GLN A 52 -20.02 32.19 28.14
N ARG A 53 -21.07 31.42 27.84
CA ARG A 53 -22.46 31.92 27.76
C ARG A 53 -23.17 31.89 29.11
N ARG A 54 -22.59 31.27 30.14
CA ARG A 54 -23.18 31.13 31.48
C ARG A 54 -22.56 32.16 32.42
N ARG A 55 -23.41 32.93 33.10
CA ARG A 55 -22.96 33.94 34.08
C ARG A 55 -22.30 33.25 35.28
N GLY A 56 -21.08 33.66 35.62
CA GLY A 56 -20.35 33.17 36.79
C GLY A 56 -19.65 31.81 36.63
N ALA A 57 -19.62 31.24 35.43
CA ALA A 57 -18.84 30.02 35.17
C ALA A 57 -17.34 30.34 35.09
N ALA A 58 -16.51 29.44 35.60
CA ALA A 58 -15.07 29.50 35.37
C ALA A 58 -14.77 29.16 33.90
N VAL A 59 -13.96 29.99 33.25
CA VAL A 59 -13.54 29.82 31.85
C VAL A 59 -12.03 29.66 31.85
N ASP A 60 -11.53 28.57 31.25
CA ASP A 60 -10.11 28.29 31.06
C ASP A 60 -9.76 28.15 29.57
N GLY A 61 -8.52 27.76 29.27
CA GLY A 61 -8.04 27.59 27.89
C GLY A 61 -8.79 26.53 27.06
N ARG A 62 -9.64 25.71 27.67
CA ARG A 62 -10.47 24.73 26.94
C ARG A 62 -11.63 25.39 26.20
N ALA A 63 -11.98 26.63 26.53
CA ALA A 63 -12.90 27.43 25.75
C ALA A 63 -12.32 27.76 24.36
N ASP A 64 -11.02 28.02 24.27
CA ASP A 64 -10.34 28.24 22.99
C ASP A 64 -10.19 26.95 22.19
N ILE A 65 -10.01 25.79 22.85
CA ILE A 65 -10.02 24.48 22.19
C ILE A 65 -11.39 24.21 21.54
N TYR A 66 -12.48 24.56 22.23
CA TYR A 66 -13.83 24.45 21.67
C TYR A 66 -13.99 25.32 20.41
N ALA A 67 -13.63 26.60 20.51
CA ALA A 67 -13.71 27.52 19.38
C ALA A 67 -12.85 27.05 18.19
N LEU A 68 -11.64 26.55 18.46
CA LEU A 68 -10.76 26.00 17.43
C LEU A 68 -11.36 24.76 16.78
N GLY A 69 -12.07 23.91 17.52
CA GLY A 69 -12.77 22.75 16.96
C GLY A 69 -13.86 23.16 15.97
N LEU A 70 -14.65 24.19 16.31
CA LEU A 70 -15.67 24.74 15.40
C LEU A 70 -15.03 25.30 14.13
N MET A 71 -13.98 26.12 14.26
CA MET A 71 -13.26 26.71 13.12
C MET A 71 -12.61 25.64 12.25
N LEU A 72 -12.05 24.58 12.86
CA LEU A 72 -11.41 23.50 12.13
C LEU A 72 -12.41 22.79 11.22
N ASN A 73 -13.61 22.48 11.71
CA ASN A 73 -14.67 21.92 10.87
C ASN A 73 -15.07 22.88 9.74
N GLU A 74 -15.32 24.14 10.10
CA GLU A 74 -15.74 25.17 9.15
C GLU A 74 -14.73 25.37 8.00
N LEU A 75 -13.43 25.30 8.28
CA LEU A 75 -12.39 25.43 7.25
C LEU A 75 -12.51 24.37 6.14
N PHE A 76 -12.98 23.16 6.46
CA PHE A 76 -13.19 22.11 5.46
C PHE A 76 -14.57 22.17 4.84
N THR A 77 -15.60 22.52 5.62
CA THR A 77 -16.99 22.35 5.22
C THR A 77 -17.63 23.63 4.69
N GLY A 78 -17.07 24.80 5.03
CA GLY A 78 -17.65 26.12 4.84
C GLY A 78 -18.76 26.47 5.83
N GLU A 79 -19.05 25.58 6.79
CA GLU A 79 -20.20 25.69 7.70
C GLU A 79 -19.75 25.54 9.16
N VAL A 80 -20.17 26.49 10.02
CA VAL A 80 -19.93 26.39 11.45
C VAL A 80 -20.77 25.25 12.04
N PRO A 81 -20.16 24.28 12.74
CA PRO A 81 -20.89 23.14 13.27
C PRO A 81 -21.79 23.57 14.44
N HIS A 82 -23.09 23.43 14.26
CA HIS A 82 -24.09 23.74 15.27
C HIS A 82 -25.01 22.53 15.52
N GLY A 83 -25.24 22.21 16.80
CA GLY A 83 -26.07 21.06 17.18
C GLY A 83 -25.41 19.72 16.87
N THR A 84 -26.22 18.68 16.67
CA THR A 84 -25.77 17.29 16.48
C THR A 84 -25.70 16.86 15.02
N ASN A 85 -26.22 17.65 14.08
CA ASN A 85 -26.31 17.31 12.67
C ASN A 85 -25.67 18.40 11.82
N TYR A 86 -24.34 18.40 11.80
CA TYR A 86 -23.52 19.30 10.99
C TYR A 86 -22.71 18.49 9.98
N LYS A 87 -22.32 19.13 8.88
CA LYS A 87 -21.47 18.52 7.86
C LYS A 87 -20.10 18.20 8.44
N LEU A 88 -19.62 16.98 8.24
CA LEU A 88 -18.33 16.51 8.75
C LEU A 88 -17.20 16.87 7.79
N ILE A 89 -15.96 16.87 8.30
CA ILE A 89 -14.75 17.01 7.48
C ILE A 89 -14.68 15.86 6.48
N GLY A 90 -14.98 14.63 6.89
CA GLY A 90 -14.98 13.46 6.00
C GLY A 90 -15.97 13.56 4.84
N ASP A 91 -17.09 14.27 4.99
CA ASP A 91 -18.06 14.51 3.92
C ASP A 91 -17.52 15.47 2.86
N ALA A 92 -16.68 16.42 3.27
CA ALA A 92 -16.05 17.39 2.37
C ALA A 92 -14.73 16.87 1.78
N SER A 93 -13.96 16.12 2.57
CA SER A 93 -12.67 15.56 2.18
C SER A 93 -12.40 14.25 2.92
N ALA A 94 -12.61 13.14 2.22
CA ALA A 94 -12.43 11.79 2.77
C ALA A 94 -11.01 11.54 3.32
N GLU A 95 -9.98 12.17 2.74
CA GLU A 95 -8.58 12.06 3.21
C GLU A 95 -8.39 12.57 4.65
N TYR A 96 -9.21 13.55 5.07
CA TYR A 96 -9.13 14.18 6.38
C TYR A 96 -10.23 13.73 7.34
N ALA A 97 -10.99 12.69 7.00
CA ALA A 97 -12.06 12.13 7.85
C ALA A 97 -11.57 11.71 9.25
N PHE A 98 -10.27 11.40 9.40
CA PHE A 98 -9.67 11.10 10.71
C PHE A 98 -9.72 12.27 11.70
N MET A 99 -10.01 13.50 11.24
CA MET A 99 -10.14 14.70 12.06
C MET A 99 -11.50 14.83 12.74
N ASP A 100 -12.55 14.21 12.19
CA ASP A 100 -13.92 14.26 12.72
C ASP A 100 -14.04 13.84 14.21
N PRO A 101 -13.48 12.69 14.65
CA PRO A 101 -13.56 12.31 16.06
C PRO A 101 -12.79 13.28 16.99
N ILE A 102 -11.78 13.98 16.47
CA ILE A 102 -10.98 14.95 17.21
C ILE A 102 -11.78 16.23 17.40
N VAL A 103 -12.37 16.74 16.31
CA VAL A 103 -13.28 17.89 16.32
C VAL A 103 -14.43 17.63 17.29
N ALA A 104 -15.08 16.47 17.19
CA ALA A 104 -16.17 16.10 18.10
C ALA A 104 -15.74 16.15 19.58
N LYS A 105 -14.51 15.70 19.90
CA LYS A 105 -13.95 15.78 21.26
C LYS A 105 -13.68 17.22 21.69
N MET A 106 -13.12 18.05 20.80
CA MET A 106 -12.87 19.48 21.05
C MET A 106 -14.16 20.26 21.29
N THR A 107 -15.23 19.94 20.57
CA THR A 107 -16.53 20.64 20.64
C THR A 107 -17.50 20.03 21.67
N THR A 108 -16.99 19.23 22.62
CA THR A 108 -17.81 18.63 23.68
C THR A 108 -18.40 19.72 24.59
N GLN A 109 -19.66 19.57 25.02
CA GLN A 109 -20.31 20.59 25.84
C GLN A 109 -19.65 20.77 27.22
N ASN A 110 -19.25 19.66 27.87
CA ASN A 110 -18.52 19.68 29.14
C ASN A 110 -17.01 19.99 28.91
N PRO A 111 -16.46 21.07 29.48
CA PRO A 111 -15.03 21.38 29.37
C PRO A 111 -14.12 20.25 29.87
N ASP A 112 -14.49 19.52 30.92
CA ASP A 112 -13.67 18.42 31.47
C ASP A 112 -13.56 17.20 30.54
N SER A 113 -14.45 17.09 29.57
CA SER A 113 -14.41 16.04 28.56
C SER A 113 -13.63 16.45 27.30
N ARG A 114 -13.22 17.71 27.18
CA ARG A 114 -12.38 18.21 26.08
C ARG A 114 -10.91 17.88 26.32
N PRO A 115 -10.06 17.91 25.28
CA PRO A 115 -8.62 17.85 25.45
C PRO A 115 -8.13 18.94 26.42
N SER A 116 -7.22 18.59 27.32
CA SER A 116 -6.75 19.50 28.36
C SER A 116 -5.84 20.62 27.84
N SER A 117 -5.24 20.44 26.67
CA SER A 117 -4.37 21.42 26.03
C SER A 117 -4.28 21.20 24.52
N ILE A 118 -3.75 22.20 23.80
CA ILE A 118 -3.47 22.09 22.37
C ILE A 118 -2.41 21.03 22.04
N ALA A 119 -1.50 20.72 22.98
CA ALA A 119 -0.52 19.65 22.79
C ALA A 119 -1.21 18.29 22.66
N VAL A 120 -2.21 18.03 23.52
CA VAL A 120 -3.03 16.81 23.43
C VAL A 120 -3.80 16.75 22.10
N VAL A 121 -4.31 17.88 21.61
CA VAL A 121 -4.98 17.93 20.29
C VAL A 121 -4.00 17.56 19.17
N LYS A 122 -2.78 18.08 19.18
CA LYS A 122 -1.75 17.74 18.20
C LYS A 122 -1.40 16.25 18.21
N ASP A 123 -1.23 15.68 19.41
CA ASP A 123 -0.95 14.24 19.56
C ASP A 123 -2.11 13.40 19.04
N LEU A 124 -3.37 13.79 19.32
CA LEU A 124 -4.55 13.11 18.78
C LEU A 124 -4.60 13.18 17.26
N ILE A 125 -4.26 14.32 16.65
CA ILE A 125 -4.21 14.47 15.18
C ILE A 125 -3.19 13.50 14.59
N GLU A 126 -1.98 13.48 15.13
CA GLU A 126 -0.93 12.61 14.62
C GLU A 126 -1.29 11.13 14.79
N GLN A 127 -1.82 10.74 15.96
CA GLN A 127 -2.25 9.37 16.21
C GLN A 127 -3.34 8.90 15.25
N ASN A 128 -4.41 9.69 15.08
CA ASN A 128 -5.51 9.32 14.19
C ASN A 128 -5.06 9.29 12.72
N ARG A 129 -4.18 10.22 12.32
CA ARG A 129 -3.57 10.21 10.98
C ARG A 129 -2.77 8.94 10.74
N GLN A 130 -1.93 8.53 11.69
CA GLN A 130 -1.14 7.30 11.58
C GLN A 130 -2.02 6.05 11.53
N LEU A 131 -3.12 6.01 12.32
CA LEU A 131 -4.07 4.91 12.28
C LEU A 131 -4.77 4.81 10.92
N GLU A 132 -5.17 5.94 10.34
CA GLU A 132 -5.81 5.97 9.03
C GLU A 132 -4.85 5.52 7.92
N LEU A 133 -3.59 5.97 7.95
CA LEU A 133 -2.55 5.51 7.03
C LEU A 133 -2.29 4.00 7.14
N SER A 134 -2.25 3.45 8.36
CA SER A 134 -2.11 2.00 8.55
C SER A 134 -3.33 1.22 8.03
N ARG A 135 -4.55 1.75 8.19
CA ARG A 135 -5.76 1.15 7.59
C ARG A 135 -5.71 1.12 6.07
N GLN A 136 -5.27 2.21 5.45
CA GLN A 136 -5.10 2.29 4.00
C GLN A 136 -4.09 1.26 3.49
N ARG A 137 -2.91 1.18 4.11
CA ARG A 137 -1.89 0.16 3.76
C ARG A 137 -2.42 -1.27 3.89
N LEU A 138 -3.15 -1.56 4.97
CA LEU A 138 -3.77 -2.89 5.14
C LEU A 138 -4.78 -3.19 4.04
N SER A 139 -5.57 -2.21 3.63
CA SER A 139 -6.50 -2.36 2.51
C SER A 139 -5.77 -2.62 1.18
N GLU A 140 -4.68 -1.90 0.90
CA GLU A 140 -3.86 -2.11 -0.29
C GLU A 140 -3.25 -3.53 -0.32
N ILE A 141 -2.69 -3.98 0.80
CA ILE A 141 -2.14 -5.34 0.92
C ILE A 141 -3.24 -6.38 0.73
N ALA A 142 -4.40 -6.19 1.36
CA ALA A 142 -5.54 -7.11 1.27
C ALA A 142 -6.12 -7.20 -0.15
N ASN A 143 -6.11 -6.10 -0.91
CA ASN A 143 -6.61 -6.04 -2.28
C ASN A 143 -5.59 -6.52 -3.32
N THR A 144 -4.35 -6.83 -2.92
CA THR A 144 -3.32 -7.31 -3.84
C THR A 144 -3.59 -8.77 -4.21
N VAL A 145 -3.93 -9.01 -5.48
CA VAL A 145 -4.18 -10.36 -6.02
C VAL A 145 -2.89 -10.96 -6.57
N VAL A 146 -2.45 -12.07 -5.99
CA VAL A 146 -1.30 -12.85 -6.49
C VAL A 146 -1.79 -13.94 -7.44
N TYR A 147 -1.64 -13.69 -8.74
CA TYR A 147 -1.92 -14.68 -9.79
C TYR A 147 -0.85 -15.79 -9.80
N GLU A 148 -1.31 -17.03 -9.98
CA GLU A 148 -0.41 -18.13 -10.33
C GLU A 148 -0.06 -17.97 -11.82
N GLY A 149 1.22 -17.74 -12.13
CA GLY A 149 1.65 -17.47 -13.50
C GLY A 149 1.39 -18.65 -14.44
N GLU A 150 0.94 -18.35 -15.65
CA GLU A 150 0.80 -19.35 -16.72
C GLU A 150 2.14 -19.61 -17.42
N VAL A 151 2.36 -20.85 -17.86
CA VAL A 151 3.54 -21.20 -18.66
C VAL A 151 3.31 -20.75 -20.10
N THR A 152 4.00 -19.69 -20.51
CA THR A 152 3.88 -19.12 -21.86
C THR A 152 4.95 -19.61 -22.83
N ASP A 153 5.93 -20.37 -22.34
CA ASP A 153 7.06 -20.86 -23.13
C ASP A 153 6.61 -21.87 -24.21
N PRO A 154 6.80 -21.58 -25.51
CA PRO A 154 6.41 -22.50 -26.59
C PRO A 154 7.09 -23.86 -26.51
N LEU A 155 8.34 -23.92 -26.05
CA LEU A 155 9.10 -25.17 -25.91
C LEU A 155 8.64 -26.02 -24.72
N ALA A 156 7.77 -25.49 -23.86
CA ALA A 156 7.10 -26.23 -22.79
C ALA A 156 5.76 -26.84 -23.22
N HIS A 157 5.26 -26.50 -24.41
CA HIS A 157 4.00 -27.03 -24.95
C HIS A 157 4.24 -27.97 -26.12
N GLU A 158 5.16 -27.61 -27.01
CA GLU A 158 5.50 -28.41 -28.17
C GLU A 158 6.99 -28.75 -28.22
N PRO A 159 7.35 -30.04 -28.37
CA PRO A 159 8.73 -30.42 -28.53
C PRO A 159 9.32 -29.92 -29.85
N PRO A 160 10.59 -29.47 -29.85
CA PRO A 160 11.29 -29.21 -31.10
C PRO A 160 11.41 -30.51 -31.89
N LYS A 161 11.43 -30.38 -33.22
CA LYS A 161 11.51 -31.52 -34.16
C LYS A 161 12.91 -31.60 -34.73
N LEU A 162 13.44 -32.81 -34.86
CA LEU A 162 14.69 -33.06 -35.57
C LEU A 162 14.45 -33.02 -37.08
N VAL A 163 15.03 -32.03 -37.77
CA VAL A 163 14.85 -31.82 -39.23
C VAL A 163 16.05 -32.30 -40.05
N GLY A 164 17.22 -32.44 -39.44
CA GLY A 164 18.43 -32.89 -40.12
C GLY A 164 19.41 -33.59 -39.20
N ALA A 165 20.19 -34.51 -39.77
CA ALA A 165 21.29 -35.18 -39.09
C ALA A 165 22.42 -35.44 -40.11
N THR A 166 23.63 -35.03 -39.78
CA THR A 166 24.83 -35.24 -40.60
C THR A 166 25.97 -35.70 -39.69
N TRP A 167 26.71 -36.71 -40.12
CA TRP A 167 27.92 -37.15 -39.42
C TRP A 167 29.11 -36.96 -40.34
N ASP A 168 30.17 -36.35 -39.81
CA ASP A 168 31.43 -36.12 -40.52
C ASP A 168 32.59 -36.31 -39.56
N ASP A 169 33.53 -37.19 -39.92
CA ASP A 169 34.78 -37.50 -39.21
C ASP A 169 34.66 -37.56 -37.67
N GLY A 170 33.74 -38.38 -37.16
CA GLY A 170 33.54 -38.58 -35.72
C GLY A 170 32.66 -37.54 -35.02
N LEU A 171 32.15 -36.53 -35.74
CA LEU A 171 31.27 -35.49 -35.21
C LEU A 171 29.85 -35.65 -35.76
N LEU A 172 28.90 -35.96 -34.88
CA LEU A 172 27.47 -35.92 -35.20
C LEU A 172 26.95 -34.49 -35.04
N ARG A 173 26.27 -33.98 -36.07
CA ARG A 173 25.53 -32.72 -36.07
C ARG A 173 24.06 -32.99 -36.33
N LEU A 174 23.21 -32.47 -35.46
CA LEU A 174 21.76 -32.53 -35.54
C LEU A 174 21.21 -31.11 -35.70
N THR A 175 20.13 -30.97 -36.46
CA THR A 175 19.45 -29.69 -36.70
C THR A 175 18.01 -29.80 -36.23
N LEU A 176 17.61 -28.90 -35.35
CA LEU A 176 16.23 -28.75 -34.87
C LEU A 176 15.44 -27.77 -35.74
N ASP A 177 14.11 -27.88 -35.74
CA ASP A 177 13.19 -26.97 -36.45
C ASP A 177 13.15 -25.55 -35.86
N ARG A 178 13.56 -25.41 -34.59
CA ARG A 178 13.54 -24.14 -33.84
C ARG A 178 14.68 -24.08 -32.82
N PRO A 179 15.17 -22.87 -32.47
CA PRO A 179 16.25 -22.73 -31.49
C PRO A 179 15.78 -23.12 -30.08
N VAL A 180 16.69 -23.68 -29.28
CA VAL A 180 16.44 -24.02 -27.86
C VAL A 180 17.23 -23.12 -26.93
N HIS A 181 16.62 -22.73 -25.80
CA HIS A 181 17.26 -21.91 -24.78
C HIS A 181 17.79 -22.75 -23.60
N GLN A 182 18.58 -22.12 -22.74
CA GLN A 182 19.27 -22.80 -21.64
C GLN A 182 18.34 -23.57 -20.71
N LYS A 183 17.16 -23.03 -20.34
CA LYS A 183 16.20 -23.78 -19.50
C LYS A 183 15.74 -25.11 -20.11
N TRP A 184 15.55 -25.17 -21.44
CA TRP A 184 15.18 -26.40 -22.14
C TRP A 184 16.35 -27.39 -22.15
N VAL A 185 17.58 -26.91 -22.40
CA VAL A 185 18.80 -27.73 -22.33
C VAL A 185 19.00 -28.31 -20.94
N SER A 186 18.79 -27.51 -19.89
CA SER A 186 18.83 -27.98 -18.51
C SER A 186 17.71 -28.99 -18.21
N ALA A 187 16.51 -28.84 -18.80
CA ALA A 187 15.44 -29.82 -18.67
C ALA A 187 15.81 -31.16 -19.33
N LEU A 188 16.46 -31.14 -20.50
CA LEU A 188 16.92 -32.33 -21.20
C LEU A 188 17.98 -33.08 -20.38
N GLN A 189 18.92 -32.34 -19.81
CA GLN A 189 19.99 -32.87 -18.98
C GLN A 189 19.47 -33.43 -17.64
N ASN A 190 18.32 -32.94 -17.15
CA ASN A 190 17.74 -33.34 -15.87
C ASN A 190 16.39 -34.06 -16.00
N MET A 191 16.09 -34.66 -17.17
CA MET A 191 14.79 -35.34 -17.39
C MET A 191 14.61 -36.63 -16.56
N GLY A 192 15.62 -37.03 -15.79
CA GLY A 192 15.61 -38.21 -14.95
C GLY A 192 15.91 -39.47 -15.74
N ASN A 193 14.90 -40.32 -15.95
CA ASN A 193 15.08 -41.61 -16.62
C ASN A 193 15.16 -41.44 -18.14
N TYR A 194 16.25 -41.92 -18.73
CA TYR A 194 16.44 -41.97 -20.18
C TYR A 194 17.22 -43.22 -20.60
N SER A 195 17.04 -43.60 -21.85
CA SER A 195 17.88 -44.59 -22.52
C SER A 195 18.85 -43.86 -23.46
N SER A 196 20.10 -44.31 -23.50
CA SER A 196 21.13 -43.73 -24.36
C SER A 196 22.09 -44.80 -24.85
N VAL A 197 22.86 -44.48 -25.90
CA VAL A 197 24.08 -45.23 -26.20
C VAL A 197 25.04 -45.09 -25.02
N MET A 198 25.79 -46.14 -24.72
CA MET A 198 26.77 -46.14 -23.63
C MET A 198 27.74 -44.96 -23.79
N GLY A 199 27.84 -44.12 -22.75
CA GLY A 199 28.70 -42.94 -22.77
C GLY A 199 28.17 -41.73 -23.54
N HIS A 200 27.02 -41.82 -24.25
CA HIS A 200 26.43 -40.73 -25.04
C HIS A 200 25.03 -40.36 -24.52
N GLY A 201 24.97 -39.94 -23.25
CA GLY A 201 23.75 -39.41 -22.65
C GLY A 201 23.49 -37.94 -23.01
N PRO A 202 22.37 -37.36 -22.55
CA PRO A 202 21.97 -35.98 -22.84
C PRO A 202 23.02 -34.91 -22.54
N HIS A 203 23.87 -35.11 -21.53
CA HIS A 203 24.95 -34.19 -21.17
C HIS A 203 26.09 -34.12 -22.20
N THR A 204 26.21 -35.12 -23.09
CA THR A 204 27.27 -35.16 -24.12
C THR A 204 26.91 -34.37 -25.38
N PHE A 205 25.68 -33.90 -25.47
CA PHE A 205 25.18 -33.09 -26.57
C PHE A 205 25.34 -31.61 -26.23
N GLN A 206 26.03 -30.87 -27.10
CA GLN A 206 26.21 -29.43 -26.99
C GLN A 206 25.20 -28.72 -27.89
N PHE A 207 24.58 -27.65 -27.38
CA PHE A 207 23.50 -26.92 -28.06
C PHE A 207 23.98 -25.52 -28.42
N SER A 208 23.74 -25.12 -29.67
CA SER A 208 23.97 -23.76 -30.17
C SER A 208 22.83 -23.35 -31.09
N GLY A 209 21.84 -22.66 -30.53
CA GLY A 209 20.61 -22.28 -31.24
C GLY A 209 19.83 -23.52 -31.69
N GLN A 210 19.81 -23.77 -33.00
CA GLN A 210 19.15 -24.92 -33.64
C GLN A 210 20.07 -26.13 -33.82
N MET A 211 21.38 -25.92 -33.68
CA MET A 211 22.38 -26.95 -33.94
C MET A 211 22.73 -27.68 -32.64
N VAL A 212 22.81 -29.01 -32.74
CA VAL A 212 23.24 -29.88 -31.65
C VAL A 212 24.43 -30.70 -32.13
N THR A 213 25.50 -30.74 -31.35
CA THR A 213 26.74 -31.43 -31.73
C THR A 213 27.21 -32.38 -30.64
N THR A 214 27.72 -33.54 -31.05
CA THR A 214 28.34 -34.49 -30.12
C THR A 214 29.37 -35.36 -30.86
N SER A 215 30.42 -35.76 -30.16
CA SER A 215 31.46 -36.65 -30.72
C SER A 215 31.05 -38.10 -30.51
N MET A 216 31.05 -38.91 -31.57
CA MET A 216 30.72 -40.34 -31.51
C MET A 216 31.17 -41.13 -32.74
N PRO A 217 31.44 -42.44 -32.60
CA PRO A 217 31.80 -43.30 -33.73
C PRO A 217 30.59 -43.62 -34.63
N ALA A 218 30.86 -43.85 -35.92
CA ALA A 218 29.84 -44.05 -36.95
C ALA A 218 28.78 -45.13 -36.62
N HIS A 219 29.18 -46.25 -36.01
CA HIS A 219 28.28 -47.36 -35.70
C HIS A 219 27.20 -47.01 -34.65
N SER A 220 27.43 -45.97 -33.84
CA SER A 220 26.52 -45.54 -32.78
C SER A 220 25.56 -44.44 -33.20
N VAL A 221 25.77 -43.82 -34.38
CA VAL A 221 25.07 -42.62 -34.83
C VAL A 221 23.56 -42.83 -34.89
N GLN A 222 23.10 -43.90 -35.56
CA GLN A 222 21.66 -44.13 -35.73
C GLN A 222 20.94 -44.33 -34.39
N HIS A 223 21.53 -45.14 -33.50
CA HIS A 223 21.00 -45.34 -32.15
C HIS A 223 20.96 -44.05 -31.34
N ALA A 224 22.00 -43.20 -31.46
CA ALA A 224 22.01 -41.91 -30.80
C ALA A 224 20.91 -40.97 -31.33
N VAL A 225 20.66 -40.96 -32.64
CA VAL A 225 19.55 -40.19 -33.24
C VAL A 225 18.20 -40.70 -32.76
N ASP A 226 18.01 -42.01 -32.68
CA ASP A 226 16.75 -42.61 -32.24
C ASP A 226 16.47 -42.31 -30.76
N HIS A 227 17.48 -42.44 -29.90
CA HIS A 227 17.38 -42.02 -28.51
C HIS A 227 17.09 -40.52 -28.39
N PHE A 228 17.82 -39.68 -29.13
CA PHE A 228 17.62 -38.23 -29.11
C PHE A 228 16.17 -37.85 -29.45
N LYS A 229 15.56 -38.48 -30.46
CA LYS A 229 14.13 -38.26 -30.81
C LYS A 229 13.19 -38.62 -29.65
N THR A 230 13.49 -39.67 -28.89
CA THR A 230 12.67 -40.06 -27.72
C THR A 230 12.83 -39.10 -26.54
N TRP A 231 13.95 -38.38 -26.46
CA TRP A 231 14.18 -37.39 -25.39
C TRP A 231 13.40 -36.09 -25.60
N LEU A 232 13.10 -35.68 -26.84
CA LEU A 232 12.48 -34.37 -27.13
C LEU A 232 11.11 -34.19 -26.45
N PRO A 233 10.16 -35.14 -26.53
CA PRO A 233 8.87 -35.02 -25.85
C PRO A 233 9.00 -35.05 -24.33
N ASN A 234 9.91 -35.87 -23.79
CA ASN A 234 10.13 -35.97 -22.35
C ASN A 234 10.74 -34.68 -21.79
N THR A 235 11.71 -34.10 -22.51
CA THR A 235 12.31 -32.81 -22.17
C THR A 235 11.28 -31.70 -22.09
N THR A 236 10.36 -31.66 -23.06
CA THR A 236 9.28 -30.66 -23.11
C THR A 236 8.37 -30.77 -21.91
N LYS A 237 7.99 -32.00 -21.53
CA LYS A 237 7.23 -32.27 -20.29
C LYS A 237 8.00 -31.83 -19.05
N THR A 238 9.29 -32.18 -18.94
CA THR A 238 10.13 -31.77 -17.80
C THR A 238 10.24 -30.25 -17.71
N LEU A 239 10.44 -29.55 -18.83
CA LEU A 239 10.47 -28.09 -18.86
C LEU A 239 9.14 -27.50 -18.38
N HIS A 240 8.02 -28.02 -18.88
CA HIS A 240 6.69 -27.59 -18.46
C HIS A 240 6.49 -27.71 -16.94
N TYR A 241 6.81 -28.87 -16.37
CA TYR A 241 6.71 -29.08 -14.92
C TYR A 241 7.64 -28.15 -14.13
N ASN A 242 8.87 -27.93 -14.60
CA ASN A 242 9.82 -27.03 -13.95
C ASN A 242 9.31 -25.58 -13.95
N LEU A 243 8.76 -25.10 -15.07
CA LEU A 243 8.21 -23.75 -15.17
C LEU A 243 6.95 -23.57 -14.31
N LEU A 244 6.07 -24.57 -14.26
CA LEU A 244 4.92 -24.57 -13.36
C LEU A 244 5.35 -24.53 -11.89
N ALA A 245 6.34 -25.35 -11.51
CA ALA A 245 6.86 -25.37 -10.15
C ALA A 245 7.53 -24.03 -9.78
N GLU A 246 8.28 -23.43 -10.71
CA GLU A 246 8.88 -22.10 -10.53
C GLU A 246 7.81 -21.02 -10.34
N ALA A 247 6.76 -21.03 -11.17
CA ALA A 247 5.65 -20.08 -11.09
C ALA A 247 4.88 -20.22 -9.75
N LYS A 248 4.57 -21.45 -9.34
CA LYS A 248 3.93 -21.73 -8.04
C LYS A 248 4.80 -21.30 -6.87
N ARG A 249 6.10 -21.59 -6.91
CA ARG A 249 7.04 -21.17 -5.86
C ARG A 249 7.07 -19.65 -5.72
N LYS A 250 7.23 -18.93 -6.84
CA LYS A 250 7.20 -17.45 -6.86
C LYS A 250 5.89 -16.89 -6.30
N ALA A 251 4.75 -17.45 -6.71
CA ALA A 251 3.46 -17.04 -6.20
C ALA A 251 3.33 -17.31 -4.69
N SER A 252 3.81 -18.46 -4.21
CA SER A 252 3.80 -18.78 -2.77
C SER A 252 4.70 -17.89 -1.94
N GLU A 253 5.89 -17.54 -2.46
CA GLU A 253 6.83 -16.62 -1.82
C GLU A 253 6.23 -15.21 -1.71
N GLU A 254 5.59 -14.73 -2.77
CA GLU A 254 4.93 -13.42 -2.75
C GLU A 254 3.72 -13.40 -1.80
N ARG A 255 2.90 -14.46 -1.81
CA ARG A 255 1.80 -14.62 -0.84
C ARG A 255 2.31 -14.60 0.60
N ALA A 256 3.40 -15.32 0.90
CA ALA A 256 3.99 -15.35 2.23
C ALA A 256 4.54 -13.98 2.64
N ARG A 257 5.17 -13.24 1.71
CA ARG A 257 5.67 -11.88 1.94
C ARG A 257 4.54 -10.90 2.24
N LEU A 258 3.45 -10.95 1.45
CA LEU A 258 2.27 -10.10 1.67
C LEU A 258 1.61 -10.42 3.02
N GLU A 259 1.50 -11.70 3.38
CA GLU A 259 0.93 -12.10 4.67
C GLU A 259 1.80 -11.62 5.84
N GLN A 260 3.12 -11.70 5.75
CA GLN A 260 4.01 -11.14 6.76
C GLN A 260 3.86 -9.62 6.87
N ALA A 261 3.79 -8.90 5.75
CA ALA A 261 3.57 -7.46 5.74
C ALA A 261 2.22 -7.08 6.38
N ARG A 262 1.16 -7.83 6.07
CA ARG A 262 -0.16 -7.67 6.68
C ARG A 262 -0.09 -7.83 8.19
N GLN A 263 0.52 -8.90 8.69
CA GLN A 263 0.64 -9.16 10.13
C GLN A 263 1.44 -8.07 10.86
N GLN A 264 2.50 -7.55 10.23
CA GLN A 264 3.28 -6.44 10.78
C GLN A 264 2.46 -5.16 10.89
N GLU A 265 1.75 -4.77 9.84
CA GLU A 265 0.89 -3.57 9.87
C GLU A 265 -0.31 -3.75 10.82
N GLU A 266 -0.90 -4.95 10.92
CA GLU A 266 -1.94 -5.24 11.91
C GLU A 266 -1.44 -5.11 13.35
N THR A 267 -0.23 -5.62 13.62
CA THR A 267 0.41 -5.50 14.94
C THR A 267 0.68 -4.03 15.25
N ARG A 268 1.23 -3.28 14.29
CA ARG A 268 1.46 -1.84 14.42
C ARG A 268 0.17 -1.09 14.71
N MET A 269 -0.90 -1.38 13.96
CA MET A 269 -2.21 -0.75 14.17
C MET A 269 -2.77 -1.07 15.55
N LYS A 270 -2.71 -2.34 15.99
CA LYS A 270 -3.16 -2.76 17.33
C LYS A 270 -2.39 -2.01 18.43
N VAL A 271 -1.07 -1.98 18.35
CA VAL A 271 -0.22 -1.26 19.31
C VAL A 271 -0.57 0.23 19.32
N ASN A 272 -0.60 0.87 18.16
CA ASN A 272 -0.91 2.30 18.05
C ASN A 272 -2.32 2.64 18.55
N SER A 273 -3.31 1.77 18.33
CA SER A 273 -4.67 1.97 18.83
C SER A 273 -4.80 1.77 20.34
N ALA A 274 -3.89 1.00 20.96
CA ALA A 274 -3.92 0.69 22.38
C ALA A 274 -3.20 1.74 23.25
N ILE A 275 -2.38 2.61 22.64
CA ILE A 275 -1.72 3.71 23.34
C ILE A 275 -2.78 4.69 23.82
N ARG A 276 -2.95 4.80 25.15
CA ARG A 276 -3.79 5.82 25.79
C ARG A 276 -2.87 6.92 26.33
N ILE A 277 -3.15 8.17 25.95
CA ILE A 277 -2.56 9.40 26.51
C ILE A 277 -3.58 10.05 27.44
#